data_AF-A0A9D7NSM6-F1
#
_entry.id   AF-A0A9D7NSM6-F1
#
_cell.length_a   1.000
_cell.length_b   1.000
_cell.length_c   1.000
_cell.angle_alpha   90.00
_cell.angle_beta   90.00
_cell.angle_gamma   90.00
#
_symmetry.space_group_name_H-M   'P 1'
#
loop_
_entity.id
_entity.type
_entity.pdbx_description
1 polymer ?
#
loop_
_entity_poly.entity_id
_entity_poly.type
_entity_poly.pdbx_seq_one_letter_code
_entity_poly.pdbx_strand_id
1 'polypeptide(L)'
;MATTEKIDIWGPIVNSNLQLLEAMIAGAETIATTSGTVVLTTNNGAADQARKAFVICTGALIGNLILEIPNLSKHYLIYNRTTNAFSVTVKTNSGSAITVPQGSAAIVACDANDVVSFFAPPVIPATGALANAIAFSNFPTGTQGDVLYHNGTLWAKLGAGASGQALITAGTGANPAWGNPSAVSTKNALINGAMMVSQRRGTSSVSGDDIYLTDRWIGLTEDPVLTGWAQELSDVPAGSYAALGAASTFTPSKIGVCQIIEQRNCAHLVGGDVVLSFKAKVTDDARFATMKAAILSWDGAADTVTSDIVSAWNGAGTTPTFAANWTLENAPADLNVTESWASYSVTANIDTPSTKNIAVFIWSDDHEISATFGVTDVQLEAGTSPTAFERVGIQSEIDRCQRYYVPVTPIGEGGYASAGGQTGRMTTGIQFPATMRATPTIAFSSQVYGNGSGLNATSATDRGFFANATASAAGSCYWTANYTADAEL
;
A
#
# COMPACT_ATOMS: atom_id res chain seq x y z
N MET A 1 64.84 48.76 -29.32
CA MET A 1 64.62 49.63 -28.14
C MET A 1 65.36 50.92 -28.42
N ALA A 2 64.67 52.06 -28.57
CA ALA A 2 65.35 53.33 -28.81
C ALA A 2 66.12 53.72 -27.55
N THR A 3 67.45 53.90 -27.65
CA THR A 3 68.37 54.04 -26.51
C THR A 3 68.31 55.39 -25.80
N THR A 4 67.41 56.28 -26.20
CA THR A 4 67.32 57.67 -25.68
C THR A 4 65.92 58.11 -25.26
N GLU A 5 64.89 57.26 -25.35
CA GLU A 5 63.56 57.65 -24.86
C GLU A 5 63.54 57.52 -23.33
N LYS A 6 63.30 58.62 -22.60
CA LYS A 6 63.04 58.63 -21.15
C LYS A 6 64.20 58.13 -20.25
N ILE A 7 65.42 58.59 -20.51
CA ILE A 7 66.59 58.32 -19.64
C ILE A 7 66.28 58.70 -18.18
N ASP A 8 66.65 57.84 -17.23
CA ASP A 8 66.46 57.98 -15.77
C ASP A 8 65.03 58.12 -15.21
N ILE A 9 63.98 58.09 -16.04
CA ILE A 9 62.58 58.24 -15.58
C ILE A 9 61.72 56.97 -15.79
N TRP A 10 62.28 55.92 -16.38
CA TRP A 10 61.57 54.64 -16.57
C TRP A 10 61.15 53.98 -15.26
N GLY A 11 62.01 53.99 -14.23
CA GLY A 11 61.69 53.39 -12.92
C GLY A 11 60.41 53.97 -12.28
N PRO A 12 60.33 55.31 -12.11
CA PRO A 12 59.12 55.97 -11.62
C PRO A 12 57.88 55.71 -12.48
N ILE A 13 58.02 55.72 -13.81
CA ILE A 13 56.89 55.47 -14.74
C ILE A 13 56.36 54.04 -14.60
N VAL A 14 57.25 53.05 -14.53
CA VAL A 14 56.89 51.64 -14.35
C VAL A 14 56.20 51.44 -13.00
N ASN A 15 56.75 52.00 -11.91
CA ASN A 15 56.14 51.90 -10.59
C ASN A 15 54.74 52.53 -10.55
N SER A 16 54.56 53.71 -11.16
CA SER A 16 53.25 54.36 -11.25
C SER A 16 52.24 53.48 -12.01
N ASN A 17 52.63 52.91 -13.14
CA ASN A 17 51.75 52.03 -13.92
C ASN A 17 51.40 50.73 -13.19
N LEU A 18 52.35 50.15 -12.45
CA LEU A 18 52.11 48.95 -11.64
C LEU A 18 51.16 49.25 -10.47
N GLN A 19 51.28 50.42 -9.83
CA GLN A 19 50.33 50.87 -8.80
C GLN A 19 48.92 51.05 -9.37
N LEU A 20 48.79 51.58 -10.59
CA LEU A 20 47.49 51.70 -11.26
C LEU A 20 46.90 50.32 -11.61
N LEU A 21 47.73 49.33 -11.95
CA LEU A 21 47.30 47.95 -12.19
C LEU A 21 46.87 47.25 -10.89
N GLU A 22 47.63 47.43 -9.81
CA GLU A 22 47.27 46.91 -8.48
C GLU A 22 45.93 47.50 -8.01
N ALA A 23 45.75 48.82 -8.18
CA ALA A 23 44.48 49.47 -7.89
C ALA A 23 43.32 48.90 -8.73
N MET A 24 43.58 48.48 -9.97
CA MET A 24 42.58 47.83 -10.81
C MET A 24 42.16 46.46 -10.30
N ILE A 25 43.08 45.69 -9.72
CA ILE A 25 42.82 44.31 -9.29
C ILE A 25 42.26 44.25 -7.86
N ALA A 26 42.86 44.97 -6.92
CA ALA A 26 42.57 44.86 -5.49
C ALA A 26 42.08 46.18 -4.85
N GLY A 27 42.14 47.29 -5.58
CA GLY A 27 41.78 48.60 -5.04
C GLY A 27 40.28 48.74 -4.74
N ALA A 28 39.97 49.41 -3.64
CA ALA A 28 38.61 49.77 -3.25
C ALA A 28 38.43 51.29 -3.20
N GLU A 29 37.28 51.76 -3.69
CA GLU A 29 36.84 53.15 -3.62
C GLU A 29 35.66 53.27 -2.66
N THR A 30 35.67 54.26 -1.78
CA THR A 30 34.53 54.56 -0.92
C THR A 30 33.85 55.84 -1.37
N ILE A 31 32.60 55.72 -1.84
CA ILE A 31 31.76 56.84 -2.22
C ILE A 31 30.86 57.17 -1.03
N ALA A 32 31.19 58.26 -0.33
CA ALA A 32 30.39 58.77 0.79
C ALA A 32 29.48 59.91 0.30
N THR A 33 28.17 59.71 0.34
CA THR A 33 27.17 60.71 -0.10
C THR A 33 25.82 60.50 0.59
N THR A 34 24.90 61.46 0.41
CA THR A 34 23.55 61.45 1.00
C THR A 34 22.44 61.26 -0.03
N SER A 35 22.65 61.57 -1.32
CA SER A 35 21.72 61.32 -2.44
C SER A 35 22.30 61.85 -3.75
N GLY A 36 21.57 61.71 -4.87
CA GLY A 36 21.88 62.37 -6.15
C GLY A 36 22.64 61.48 -7.13
N THR A 37 23.36 62.09 -8.07
CA THR A 37 24.21 61.38 -9.04
C THR A 37 25.68 61.62 -8.71
N VAL A 38 26.44 60.54 -8.57
CA VAL A 38 27.91 60.57 -8.44
C VAL A 38 28.52 59.96 -9.69
N VAL A 39 29.26 60.77 -10.44
CA VAL A 39 30.04 60.31 -11.60
C VAL A 39 31.42 59.90 -11.12
N LEU A 40 31.80 58.64 -11.33
CA LEU A 40 33.14 58.18 -10.99
C LEU A 40 34.18 58.89 -11.83
N THR A 41 35.19 59.45 -11.17
CA THR A 41 36.29 60.12 -11.87
C THR A 41 37.04 59.16 -12.78
N THR A 42 37.42 59.67 -13.95
CA THR A 42 38.32 59.01 -14.91
C THR A 42 39.51 59.91 -15.16
N ASN A 43 40.72 59.36 -15.01
CA ASN A 43 41.94 60.10 -15.27
C ASN A 43 42.95 59.18 -15.97
N ASN A 44 43.21 59.43 -17.24
CA ASN A 44 44.05 58.53 -18.03
C ASN A 44 45.53 58.70 -17.63
N GLY A 45 46.16 57.62 -17.17
CA GLY A 45 47.55 57.64 -16.71
C GLY A 45 47.78 58.19 -15.29
N ALA A 46 46.72 58.38 -14.50
CA ALA A 46 46.78 58.81 -13.11
C ALA A 46 45.73 58.06 -12.25
N ALA A 47 45.74 58.31 -10.95
CA ALA A 47 44.76 57.72 -10.03
C ALA A 47 43.35 58.24 -10.32
N ASP A 48 42.37 57.32 -10.35
CA ASP A 48 40.97 57.62 -10.60
C ASP A 48 40.07 56.60 -9.90
N GLN A 49 38.81 56.98 -9.66
CA GLN A 49 37.87 56.17 -8.91
C GLN A 49 37.34 54.99 -9.73
N ALA A 50 37.09 55.20 -11.03
CA ALA A 50 36.54 54.17 -11.91
C ALA A 50 37.52 53.01 -12.17
N ARG A 51 38.83 53.19 -11.94
CA ARG A 51 39.83 52.13 -12.12
C ARG A 51 39.74 51.02 -11.10
N LYS A 52 39.23 51.28 -9.90
CA LYS A 52 39.16 50.30 -8.80
C LYS A 52 38.10 49.23 -9.07
N ALA A 53 38.39 47.96 -8.76
CA ALA A 53 37.44 46.86 -8.96
C ALA A 53 36.29 46.89 -7.95
N PHE A 54 36.55 47.40 -6.74
CA PHE A 54 35.56 47.47 -5.67
C PHE A 54 35.11 48.92 -5.47
N VAL A 55 33.79 49.14 -5.47
CA VAL A 55 33.20 50.44 -5.12
C VAL A 55 32.20 50.24 -3.99
N ILE A 56 32.41 50.97 -2.91
CA ILE A 56 31.64 50.85 -1.67
C ILE A 56 30.89 52.17 -1.45
N CYS A 57 29.57 52.14 -1.60
CA CYS A 57 28.73 53.30 -1.30
C CYS A 57 28.40 53.32 0.19
N THR A 58 28.67 54.43 0.86
CA THR A 58 28.42 54.63 2.30
C THR A 58 27.73 55.97 2.53
N GLY A 59 27.23 56.18 3.75
CA GLY A 59 26.49 57.38 4.15
C GLY A 59 25.02 57.09 4.43
N ALA A 60 24.35 58.04 5.11
CA ALA A 60 22.92 57.98 5.37
C ALA A 60 22.17 58.59 4.20
N LEU A 61 21.54 57.76 3.38
CA LEU A 61 20.82 58.24 2.21
C LEU A 61 19.50 58.91 2.61
N ILE A 62 19.17 60.00 1.92
CA ILE A 62 17.88 60.70 2.00
C ILE A 62 17.08 60.57 0.70
N GLY A 63 17.63 59.86 -0.28
CA GLY A 63 17.04 59.56 -1.59
C GLY A 63 17.90 58.53 -2.33
N ASN A 64 17.38 57.97 -3.42
CA ASN A 64 18.14 57.02 -4.25
C ASN A 64 19.42 57.68 -4.79
N LEU A 65 20.51 56.91 -4.82
CA LEU A 65 21.81 57.32 -5.34
C LEU A 65 22.00 56.73 -6.74
N ILE A 66 22.42 57.53 -7.70
CA ILE A 66 22.89 57.06 -9.01
C ILE A 66 24.41 57.08 -8.99
N LEU A 67 25.02 55.91 -9.19
CA LEU A 67 26.45 55.78 -9.44
C LEU A 67 26.67 55.67 -10.96
N GLU A 68 27.21 56.71 -11.55
CA GLU A 68 27.53 56.73 -12.97
C GLU A 68 28.96 56.24 -13.20
N ILE A 69 29.09 55.10 -13.87
CA ILE A 69 30.38 54.50 -14.24
C ILE A 69 30.74 54.88 -15.69
N PRO A 70 32.03 54.88 -16.05
CA PRO A 70 32.45 55.19 -17.41
C PRO A 70 31.95 54.15 -18.41
N ASN A 71 31.75 54.60 -19.64
CA ASN A 71 31.35 53.75 -20.76
C ASN A 71 32.55 52.95 -21.32
N LEU A 72 33.17 52.13 -20.47
CA LEU A 72 34.36 51.34 -20.77
C LEU A 72 34.14 49.89 -20.34
N SER A 73 34.57 48.96 -21.19
CA SER A 73 34.42 47.53 -20.94
C SER A 73 35.20 47.10 -19.69
N LYS A 74 34.49 46.82 -18.59
CA LYS A 74 35.07 46.48 -17.28
C LYS A 74 33.99 45.95 -16.33
N HIS A 75 34.39 45.07 -15.39
CA HIS A 75 33.56 44.65 -14.27
C HIS A 75 33.87 45.41 -12.97
N TYR A 76 32.86 45.51 -12.10
CA TYR A 76 32.93 46.12 -10.76
C TYR A 76 32.18 45.24 -9.76
N LEU A 77 32.67 45.21 -8.52
CA LEU A 77 31.89 44.80 -7.36
C LEU A 77 31.40 46.06 -6.65
N ILE A 78 30.10 46.29 -6.71
CA ILE A 78 29.44 47.43 -6.08
C ILE A 78 28.81 46.96 -4.78
N TYR A 79 29.20 47.55 -3.65
CA TYR A 79 28.62 47.25 -2.35
C TYR A 79 27.87 48.46 -1.81
N ASN A 80 26.55 48.33 -1.65
CA ASN A 80 25.72 49.35 -1.05
C ASN A 80 25.68 49.18 0.49
N ARG A 81 26.59 49.87 1.19
CA ARG A 81 26.68 49.94 2.66
C ARG A 81 26.02 51.20 3.24
N THR A 82 25.11 51.83 2.51
CA THR A 82 24.43 53.02 3.01
C THR A 82 23.46 52.67 4.14
N THR A 83 23.11 53.67 4.95
CA THR A 83 22.02 53.59 5.92
C THR A 83 20.76 54.25 5.34
N ASN A 84 19.58 53.87 5.87
CA ASN A 84 18.24 54.16 5.35
C ASN A 84 17.85 53.38 4.08
N ALA A 85 16.54 53.15 3.91
CA ALA A 85 15.96 52.25 2.91
C ALA A 85 15.91 52.86 1.48
N PHE A 86 17.04 53.31 0.97
CA PHE A 86 17.21 53.79 -0.41
C PHE A 86 18.18 52.90 -1.19
N SER A 87 18.01 52.83 -2.50
CA SER A 87 18.86 52.02 -3.37
C SER A 87 20.01 52.82 -3.96
N VAL A 88 21.07 52.11 -4.35
CA VAL A 88 22.10 52.59 -5.25
C VAL A 88 21.82 52.01 -6.61
N THR A 89 21.73 52.84 -7.64
CA THR A 89 21.55 52.40 -9.01
C THR A 89 22.81 52.69 -9.81
N VAL A 90 23.32 51.70 -10.51
CA VAL A 90 24.56 51.79 -11.30
C VAL A 90 24.20 51.85 -12.78
N LYS A 91 24.70 52.85 -13.50
CA LYS A 91 24.48 53.03 -14.95
C LYS A 91 25.68 53.69 -15.63
N THR A 92 25.77 53.60 -16.95
CA THR A 92 26.59 54.51 -17.75
C THR A 92 25.80 55.79 -18.06
N ASN A 93 26.45 56.81 -18.64
CA ASN A 93 25.80 58.09 -19.01
C ASN A 93 24.50 57.89 -19.83
N SER A 94 24.42 56.87 -20.68
CA SER A 94 23.25 56.57 -21.53
C SER A 94 22.63 55.17 -21.35
N GLY A 95 23.21 54.33 -20.49
CA GLY A 95 22.78 52.94 -20.31
C GLY A 95 21.62 52.73 -19.35
N SER A 96 21.11 51.51 -19.40
CA SER A 96 20.22 50.87 -18.45
C SER A 96 20.84 50.80 -17.05
N ALA A 97 19.97 50.76 -16.05
CA ALA A 97 20.35 50.93 -14.66
C ALA A 97 20.19 49.62 -13.89
N ILE A 98 21.24 49.18 -13.20
CA ILE A 98 21.19 48.05 -12.28
C ILE A 98 20.98 48.56 -10.85
N THR A 99 19.93 48.09 -10.19
CA THR A 99 19.63 48.48 -8.80
C THR A 99 20.36 47.56 -7.83
N VAL A 100 21.06 48.14 -6.87
CA VAL A 100 21.74 47.48 -5.74
C VAL A 100 21.05 47.95 -4.45
N PRO A 101 20.12 47.14 -3.89
CA PRO A 101 19.42 47.46 -2.64
C PRO A 101 20.37 47.73 -1.47
N GLN A 102 19.88 48.44 -0.45
CA GLN A 102 20.62 48.68 0.79
C GLN A 102 21.10 47.35 1.42
N GLY A 103 22.37 47.28 1.81
CA GLY A 103 22.95 46.09 2.45
C GLY A 103 23.27 44.93 1.49
N SER A 104 23.14 45.12 0.18
CA SER A 104 23.49 44.12 -0.83
C SER A 104 24.71 44.53 -1.66
N ALA A 105 25.36 43.57 -2.31
CA ALA A 105 26.39 43.82 -3.30
C ALA A 105 26.04 43.18 -4.64
N ALA A 106 26.51 43.76 -5.73
CA ALA A 106 26.33 43.23 -7.08
C ALA A 106 27.65 43.24 -7.85
N ILE A 107 27.91 42.18 -8.61
CA ILE A 107 28.93 42.19 -9.66
C ILE A 107 28.26 42.67 -10.93
N VAL A 108 28.68 43.85 -11.40
CA VAL A 108 28.20 44.47 -12.63
C VAL A 108 29.33 44.54 -13.64
N ALA A 109 29.02 44.41 -14.92
CA ALA A 109 29.94 44.71 -16.01
C ALA A 109 29.35 45.78 -16.92
N CYS A 110 30.21 46.69 -17.37
CA CYS A 110 29.92 47.51 -18.53
C CYS A 110 30.49 46.83 -19.77
N ASP A 111 29.72 46.77 -20.85
CA ASP A 111 30.16 46.23 -22.16
C ASP A 111 30.65 47.33 -23.11
N ALA A 112 30.95 48.51 -22.57
CA ALA A 112 31.21 49.78 -23.27
C ALA A 112 29.99 50.48 -23.85
N ASN A 113 28.76 50.02 -23.58
CA ASN A 113 27.52 50.76 -23.86
C ASN A 113 26.55 50.73 -22.68
N ASP A 114 26.33 49.55 -22.11
CA ASP A 114 25.31 49.29 -21.11
C ASP A 114 25.88 48.57 -19.87
N VAL A 115 25.10 48.54 -18.78
CA VAL A 115 25.47 47.86 -17.53
C VAL A 115 24.65 46.58 -17.37
N VAL A 116 25.34 45.44 -17.26
CA VAL A 116 24.73 44.11 -17.03
C VAL A 116 25.15 43.56 -15.67
N SER A 117 24.29 42.79 -15.02
CA SER A 117 24.61 42.06 -13.78
C SER A 117 24.82 40.57 -14.07
N PHE A 118 25.87 39.95 -13.50
CA PHE A 118 26.12 38.50 -13.66
C PHE A 118 25.16 37.62 -12.86
N PHE A 119 24.65 38.14 -11.73
CA PHE A 119 23.66 37.49 -10.86
C PHE A 119 22.71 38.56 -10.29
N ALA A 120 21.49 38.18 -9.90
CA ALA A 120 20.64 39.07 -9.10
C ALA A 120 21.39 39.45 -7.81
N PRO A 121 21.41 40.73 -7.37
CA PRO A 121 22.20 41.17 -6.21
C PRO A 121 21.84 40.36 -4.96
N PRO A 122 22.74 39.50 -4.43
CA PRO A 122 22.47 38.81 -3.18
C PRO A 122 22.47 39.82 -2.02
N VAL A 123 21.54 39.65 -1.08
CA VAL A 123 21.61 40.36 0.21
C VAL A 123 22.83 39.80 0.95
N ILE A 124 23.80 40.66 1.30
CA ILE A 124 24.98 40.26 2.07
C ILE A 124 24.76 40.77 3.50
N PRO A 125 24.25 39.93 4.42
CA PRO A 125 24.10 40.35 5.81
C PRO A 125 25.45 40.78 6.39
N ALA A 126 25.43 41.75 7.30
CA ALA A 126 26.63 42.36 7.91
C ALA A 126 27.53 41.36 8.68
N THR A 127 27.03 40.14 8.91
CA THR A 127 27.76 39.00 9.49
C THR A 127 27.85 37.89 8.44
N GLY A 128 29.07 37.59 8.02
CA GLY A 128 29.36 36.87 6.79
C GLY A 128 28.76 35.47 6.68
N ALA A 129 27.88 35.31 5.69
CA ALA A 129 27.72 34.14 4.84
C ALA A 129 26.80 34.52 3.67
N LEU A 130 27.05 33.97 2.48
CA LEU A 130 26.08 34.02 1.37
C LEU A 130 24.88 33.15 1.77
N ALA A 131 23.87 33.76 2.38
CA ALA A 131 22.60 33.11 2.58
C ALA A 131 21.89 32.99 1.22
N ASN A 132 21.94 31.78 0.65
CA ASN A 132 20.86 31.22 -0.15
C ASN A 132 20.49 31.96 -1.46
N ALA A 133 21.44 32.11 -2.40
CA ALA A 133 21.18 32.74 -3.71
C ALA A 133 21.40 31.82 -4.93
N ILE A 134 21.36 30.50 -4.75
CA ILE A 134 20.81 29.64 -5.81
C ILE A 134 19.38 29.32 -5.37
N ALA A 135 18.50 30.30 -5.51
CA ALA A 135 17.08 30.02 -5.42
C ALA A 135 16.77 29.07 -6.58
N PHE A 136 16.57 27.78 -6.29
CA PHE A 136 15.84 26.88 -7.17
C PHE A 136 14.37 27.33 -7.17
N SER A 137 14.12 28.53 -7.71
CA SER A 137 12.86 29.30 -7.61
C SER A 137 11.64 28.58 -8.19
N ASN A 138 11.84 27.41 -8.79
CA ASN A 138 10.81 26.62 -9.43
C ASN A 138 10.45 25.33 -8.68
N PHE A 139 10.99 25.08 -7.49
CA PHE A 139 10.50 23.97 -6.66
C PHE A 139 9.30 24.41 -5.81
N PRO A 140 8.17 23.68 -5.84
CA PRO A 140 7.03 23.94 -4.97
C PRO A 140 7.38 23.68 -3.49
N THR A 141 6.69 24.36 -2.57
CA THR A 141 6.82 24.12 -1.12
C THR A 141 6.22 22.76 -0.73
N GLY A 142 6.79 22.09 0.27
CA GLY A 142 6.39 20.72 0.64
C GLY A 142 6.31 20.43 2.14
N THR A 143 5.63 19.34 2.47
CA THR A 143 5.54 18.70 3.80
C THR A 143 6.27 17.35 3.81
N GLN A 144 6.51 16.78 5.00
CA GLN A 144 7.14 15.46 5.11
C GLN A 144 6.32 14.41 4.34
N GLY A 145 6.99 13.61 3.52
CA GLY A 145 6.37 12.56 2.70
C GLY A 145 5.92 13.01 1.30
N ASP A 146 6.00 14.30 0.97
CA ASP A 146 5.71 14.78 -0.39
C ASP A 146 6.77 14.27 -1.39
N VAL A 147 6.34 13.96 -2.61
CA VAL A 147 7.20 13.50 -3.71
C VAL A 147 7.17 14.53 -4.83
N LEU A 148 8.33 14.87 -5.37
CA LEU A 148 8.45 15.74 -6.53
C LEU A 148 8.35 14.93 -7.83
N TYR A 149 7.57 15.39 -8.80
CA TYR A 149 7.47 14.79 -10.13
C TYR A 149 7.44 15.85 -11.23
N HIS A 150 7.87 15.50 -12.44
CA HIS A 150 7.78 16.41 -13.59
C HIS A 150 6.44 16.19 -14.31
N ASN A 151 5.62 17.24 -14.45
CA ASN A 151 4.28 17.12 -15.03
C ASN A 151 4.23 17.35 -16.56
N GLY A 152 5.39 17.44 -17.21
CA GLY A 152 5.55 17.78 -18.62
C GLY A 152 5.91 19.24 -18.88
N THR A 153 5.65 20.14 -17.93
CA THR A 153 5.94 21.58 -18.04
C THR A 153 6.89 22.07 -16.95
N LEU A 154 6.68 21.61 -15.71
CA LEU A 154 7.42 22.04 -14.54
C LEU A 154 7.52 20.91 -13.50
N TRP A 155 8.43 21.09 -12.54
CA TRP A 155 8.48 20.26 -11.35
C TRP A 155 7.27 20.56 -10.46
N ALA A 156 6.39 19.59 -10.34
CA ALA A 156 5.18 19.63 -9.54
C ALA A 156 5.33 18.77 -8.29
N LYS A 157 4.46 19.03 -7.31
CA LYS A 157 4.40 18.29 -6.06
C LYS A 157 3.26 17.29 -6.10
N LEU A 158 3.54 16.05 -5.73
CA LEU A 158 2.54 15.08 -5.32
C LEU A 158 2.56 15.00 -3.79
N GLY A 159 1.43 15.30 -3.14
CA GLY A 159 1.33 15.23 -1.68
C GLY A 159 1.56 13.81 -1.16
N ALA A 160 1.93 13.64 0.11
CA ALA A 160 2.13 12.33 0.72
C ALA A 160 0.93 11.38 0.51
N GLY A 161 1.21 10.11 0.20
CA GLY A 161 0.20 9.06 0.08
C GLY A 161 -0.30 8.55 1.45
N ALA A 162 -1.43 7.84 1.44
CA ALA A 162 -1.91 7.12 2.62
C ALA A 162 -1.08 5.84 2.85
N SER A 163 -1.10 5.34 4.09
CA SER A 163 -0.47 4.06 4.43
C SER A 163 -0.95 2.94 3.49
N GLY A 164 -0.01 2.18 2.93
CA GLY A 164 -0.28 1.08 2.00
C GLY A 164 -0.40 1.48 0.52
N GLN A 165 -0.35 2.77 0.18
CA GLN A 165 -0.32 3.20 -1.21
C GLN A 165 1.10 3.13 -1.79
N ALA A 166 1.19 2.78 -3.07
CA ALA A 166 2.41 2.80 -3.86
C ALA A 166 2.34 3.90 -4.93
N LEU A 167 3.51 4.40 -5.34
CA LEU A 167 3.60 5.35 -6.45
C LEU A 167 3.42 4.59 -7.77
N ILE A 168 2.33 4.87 -8.48
CA ILE A 168 2.01 4.20 -9.75
C ILE A 168 2.33 5.15 -10.90
N THR A 169 3.19 4.69 -11.82
CA THR A 169 3.47 5.40 -13.07
C THR A 169 2.45 5.00 -14.15
N ALA A 170 1.71 5.96 -14.69
CA ALA A 170 0.66 5.71 -15.69
C ALA A 170 1.16 5.72 -17.15
N GLY A 171 2.46 5.48 -17.35
CA GLY A 171 3.10 5.47 -18.68
C GLY A 171 3.48 6.86 -19.19
N THR A 172 4.02 6.91 -20.41
CA THR A 172 4.56 8.13 -21.02
C THR A 172 3.48 9.21 -21.15
N GLY A 173 3.74 10.39 -20.60
CA GLY A 173 2.85 11.55 -20.70
C GLY A 173 1.76 11.63 -19.62
N ALA A 174 1.70 10.68 -18.71
CA ALA A 174 0.80 10.72 -17.55
C ALA A 174 1.56 11.02 -16.26
N ASN A 175 0.95 11.80 -15.37
CA ASN A 175 1.50 12.09 -14.06
C ASN A 175 1.49 10.82 -13.18
N PRO A 176 2.51 10.58 -12.36
CA PRO A 176 2.44 9.53 -11.35
C PRO A 176 1.37 9.89 -10.31
N ALA A 177 0.72 8.87 -9.76
CA ALA A 177 -0.30 9.01 -8.73
C ALA A 177 -0.16 7.91 -7.68
N TRP A 178 -0.70 8.15 -6.48
CA TRP A 178 -0.81 7.10 -5.48
C TRP A 178 -1.92 6.12 -5.88
N GLY A 179 -1.60 4.84 -5.83
CA GLY A 179 -2.56 3.77 -6.06
C GLY A 179 -2.26 2.60 -5.15
N ASN A 180 -3.22 1.68 -5.04
CA ASN A 180 -2.98 0.43 -4.36
C ASN A 180 -2.17 -0.47 -5.31
N PRO A 181 -1.02 -1.03 -4.89
CA PRO A 181 -0.32 -2.01 -5.71
C PRO A 181 -1.26 -3.20 -5.96
N SER A 182 -1.31 -3.70 -7.19
CA SER A 182 -1.98 -4.98 -7.48
C SER A 182 -1.39 -6.04 -6.56
N ALA A 183 -2.18 -6.54 -5.62
CA ALA A 183 -1.73 -7.41 -4.55
C ALA A 183 -1.09 -8.69 -5.13
N VAL A 184 0.22 -8.84 -4.97
CA VAL A 184 0.92 -10.12 -5.18
C VAL A 184 0.99 -10.94 -3.88
N SER A 185 0.45 -10.42 -2.77
CA SER A 185 0.13 -11.18 -1.57
C SER A 185 -1.22 -10.75 -1.03
N THR A 186 -2.15 -11.69 -0.86
CA THR A 186 -3.41 -11.44 -0.15
C THR A 186 -3.07 -11.11 1.30
N LYS A 187 -3.53 -9.96 1.80
CA LYS A 187 -3.35 -9.59 3.21
C LYS A 187 -4.26 -10.39 4.12
N ASN A 188 -5.44 -10.77 3.61
CA ASN A 188 -6.37 -11.61 4.32
C ASN A 188 -5.94 -13.07 4.22
N ALA A 189 -5.51 -13.65 5.34
CA ALA A 189 -5.15 -15.06 5.42
C ALA A 189 -6.36 -16.00 5.27
N LEU A 190 -7.57 -15.48 5.45
CA LEU A 190 -8.82 -16.20 5.27
C LEU A 190 -9.21 -16.26 3.79
N ILE A 191 -9.90 -17.35 3.45
CA ILE A 191 -10.51 -17.58 2.15
C ILE A 191 -12.02 -17.31 2.30
N ASN A 192 -12.61 -16.68 1.31
CA ASN A 192 -14.04 -16.43 1.22
C ASN A 192 -14.59 -15.66 2.42
N GLY A 193 -13.81 -14.74 3.00
CA GLY A 193 -14.24 -13.94 4.15
C GLY A 193 -15.43 -13.00 3.87
N ALA A 194 -15.66 -12.68 2.60
CA ALA A 194 -16.83 -11.93 2.13
C ALA A 194 -18.07 -12.82 1.87
N MET A 195 -17.96 -14.13 2.15
CA MET A 195 -19.03 -15.12 2.01
C MET A 195 -19.62 -15.20 0.60
N MET A 196 -18.87 -14.83 -0.44
CA MET A 196 -19.37 -14.71 -1.82
C MET A 196 -19.50 -16.05 -2.54
N VAL A 197 -18.70 -17.05 -2.13
CA VAL A 197 -18.64 -18.37 -2.77
C VAL A 197 -19.37 -19.39 -1.91
N SER A 198 -20.34 -20.10 -2.51
CA SER A 198 -21.10 -21.19 -1.88
C SER A 198 -21.37 -22.31 -2.90
N GLN A 199 -20.30 -22.94 -3.39
CA GLN A 199 -20.35 -24.00 -4.41
C GLN A 199 -20.88 -25.33 -3.84
N ARG A 200 -20.76 -25.54 -2.52
CA ARG A 200 -21.24 -26.77 -1.83
C ARG A 200 -22.74 -26.73 -1.53
N ARG A 201 -23.22 -25.62 -0.95
CA ARG A 201 -24.58 -25.52 -0.38
C ARG A 201 -25.48 -24.57 -1.18
N GLY A 202 -24.92 -23.65 -1.96
CA GLY A 202 -25.66 -22.54 -2.53
C GLY A 202 -26.27 -21.65 -1.44
N THR A 203 -27.49 -21.18 -1.65
CA THR A 203 -28.25 -20.36 -0.69
C THR A 203 -29.23 -21.18 0.16
N SER A 204 -29.26 -22.51 0.00
CA SER A 204 -30.19 -23.35 0.76
C SER A 204 -29.73 -23.51 2.20
N SER A 205 -30.66 -23.45 3.14
CA SER A 205 -30.34 -23.67 4.54
C SER A 205 -29.96 -25.14 4.80
N VAL A 206 -28.98 -25.33 5.68
CA VAL A 206 -28.54 -26.66 6.12
C VAL A 206 -28.44 -26.71 7.64
N SER A 207 -28.78 -27.85 8.22
CA SER A 207 -28.60 -28.14 9.64
C SER A 207 -27.49 -29.15 9.86
N GLY A 208 -26.73 -28.95 10.92
CA GLY A 208 -25.62 -29.80 11.31
C GLY A 208 -24.60 -29.05 12.15
N ASP A 209 -23.77 -29.82 12.81
CA ASP A 209 -22.57 -29.42 13.53
C ASP A 209 -21.33 -29.95 12.79
N ASP A 210 -20.21 -29.24 12.90
CA ASP A 210 -18.97 -29.49 12.16
C ASP A 210 -19.21 -29.70 10.65
N ILE A 211 -19.95 -28.76 10.06
CA ILE A 211 -20.29 -28.80 8.63
C ILE A 211 -19.70 -27.62 7.87
N TYR A 212 -19.14 -27.91 6.69
CA TYR A 212 -18.74 -26.87 5.75
C TYR A 212 -19.96 -26.20 5.08
N LEU A 213 -19.97 -24.86 5.12
CA LEU A 213 -21.06 -23.94 4.74
C LEU A 213 -20.74 -23.23 3.41
N THR A 214 -20.59 -21.90 3.44
CA THR A 214 -20.01 -21.09 2.34
C THR A 214 -18.53 -21.42 2.27
N ASP A 215 -18.07 -22.03 1.17
CA ASP A 215 -16.76 -22.67 0.97
C ASP A 215 -15.69 -22.24 1.97
N ARG A 216 -15.12 -23.22 2.70
CA ARG A 216 -14.13 -23.11 3.81
C ARG A 216 -14.67 -22.78 5.20
N TRP A 217 -15.83 -22.16 5.32
CA TRP A 217 -16.40 -21.83 6.64
C TRP A 217 -17.12 -23.03 7.25
N ILE A 218 -16.82 -23.33 8.51
CA ILE A 218 -17.40 -24.41 9.30
C ILE A 218 -18.47 -23.83 10.22
N GLY A 219 -19.67 -24.41 10.22
CA GLY A 219 -20.71 -24.14 11.21
C GLY A 219 -20.57 -25.08 12.39
N LEU A 220 -20.53 -24.52 13.59
CA LEU A 220 -20.45 -25.23 14.87
C LEU A 220 -21.66 -24.89 15.73
N THR A 221 -22.26 -25.88 16.38
CA THR A 221 -23.48 -25.68 17.18
C THR A 221 -23.56 -26.65 18.35
N GLU A 222 -24.18 -26.18 19.44
CA GLU A 222 -24.54 -27.03 20.58
C GLU A 222 -25.69 -28.01 20.24
N ASP A 223 -26.52 -27.69 19.23
CA ASP A 223 -27.61 -28.55 18.75
C ASP A 223 -27.61 -28.67 17.20
N PRO A 224 -27.14 -29.81 16.65
CA PRO A 224 -27.03 -30.02 15.21
C PRO A 224 -28.37 -30.15 14.47
N VAL A 225 -29.48 -30.39 15.17
CA VAL A 225 -30.79 -30.66 14.55
C VAL A 225 -31.57 -29.36 14.30
N LEU A 226 -31.39 -28.36 15.16
CA LEU A 226 -32.26 -27.18 15.24
C LEU A 226 -31.60 -25.89 14.77
N THR A 227 -30.37 -25.97 14.24
CA THR A 227 -29.62 -24.83 13.70
C THR A 227 -29.72 -24.81 12.18
N GLY A 228 -30.12 -23.68 11.59
CA GLY A 228 -30.15 -23.47 10.15
C GLY A 228 -29.07 -22.49 9.71
N TRP A 229 -28.09 -22.97 8.94
CA TRP A 229 -27.01 -22.18 8.35
C TRP A 229 -27.34 -21.83 6.91
N ALA A 230 -27.15 -20.57 6.49
CA ALA A 230 -27.40 -20.15 5.11
C ALA A 230 -26.51 -18.99 4.65
N GLN A 231 -26.29 -18.90 3.33
CA GLN A 231 -25.74 -17.71 2.71
C GLN A 231 -26.86 -16.68 2.51
N GLU A 232 -26.71 -15.52 3.14
CA GLU A 232 -27.65 -14.40 3.07
C GLU A 232 -27.24 -13.41 1.98
N LEU A 233 -28.20 -12.98 1.15
CA LEU A 233 -27.96 -12.09 0.01
C LEU A 233 -28.77 -10.78 0.06
N SER A 234 -29.83 -10.73 0.86
CA SER A 234 -30.74 -9.58 0.92
C SER A 234 -30.41 -8.61 2.06
N ASP A 235 -29.94 -9.13 3.19
CA ASP A 235 -29.64 -8.37 4.40
C ASP A 235 -28.14 -8.37 4.66
N VAL A 236 -27.43 -7.55 3.88
CA VAL A 236 -25.96 -7.47 3.88
C VAL A 236 -25.50 -6.02 4.05
N PRO A 237 -24.34 -5.77 4.68
CA PRO A 237 -23.85 -4.41 4.85
C PRO A 237 -23.47 -3.79 3.51
N ALA A 238 -23.67 -2.47 3.40
CA ALA A 238 -23.31 -1.72 2.19
C ALA A 238 -21.87 -2.03 1.72
N GLY A 239 -21.73 -2.30 0.42
CA GLY A 239 -20.46 -2.67 -0.21
C GLY A 239 -20.08 -4.15 -0.07
N SER A 240 -20.96 -5.00 0.44
CA SER A 240 -20.78 -6.46 0.57
C SER A 240 -21.83 -7.17 -0.28
N TYR A 241 -21.50 -8.35 -0.81
CA TYR A 241 -22.41 -9.12 -1.69
C TYR A 241 -23.24 -10.15 -0.91
N ALA A 242 -22.63 -10.79 0.09
CA ALA A 242 -23.22 -11.87 0.85
C ALA A 242 -22.80 -11.77 2.32
N ALA A 243 -23.53 -12.47 3.18
CA ALA A 243 -23.14 -12.77 4.55
C ALA A 243 -23.42 -14.25 4.86
N LEU A 244 -22.81 -14.76 5.92
CA LEU A 244 -23.14 -16.05 6.48
C LEU A 244 -24.08 -15.82 7.65
N GLY A 245 -25.26 -16.43 7.59
CA GLY A 245 -26.28 -16.35 8.61
C GLY A 245 -26.51 -17.68 9.32
N ALA A 246 -26.88 -17.63 10.59
CA ALA A 246 -27.39 -18.79 11.30
C ALA A 246 -28.51 -18.44 12.28
N ALA A 247 -29.51 -19.32 12.30
CA ALA A 247 -30.65 -19.27 13.20
C ALA A 247 -30.71 -20.55 14.03
N SER A 248 -30.85 -20.45 15.35
CA SER A 248 -31.30 -21.59 16.16
C SER A 248 -32.79 -21.51 16.44
N THR A 249 -33.40 -22.68 16.51
CA THR A 249 -34.80 -22.87 16.91
C THR A 249 -34.94 -23.53 18.29
N PHE A 250 -33.89 -23.46 19.11
CA PHE A 250 -33.87 -23.93 20.50
C PHE A 250 -33.29 -22.90 21.48
N THR A 251 -33.77 -22.90 22.73
CA THR A 251 -33.32 -22.00 23.80
C THR A 251 -32.95 -22.79 25.07
N PRO A 252 -31.84 -22.47 25.74
CA PRO A 252 -30.70 -21.70 25.22
C PRO A 252 -29.88 -22.57 24.25
N SER A 253 -29.26 -21.96 23.25
CA SER A 253 -28.28 -22.65 22.40
C SER A 253 -27.11 -21.74 22.07
N LYS A 254 -26.02 -22.32 21.55
CA LYS A 254 -24.84 -21.60 21.08
C LYS A 254 -24.49 -22.03 19.68
N ILE A 255 -24.08 -21.06 18.87
CA ILE A 255 -23.69 -21.26 17.47
C ILE A 255 -22.44 -20.46 17.18
N GLY A 256 -21.60 -20.95 16.29
CA GLY A 256 -20.44 -20.20 15.84
C GLY A 256 -19.94 -20.63 14.48
N VAL A 257 -19.17 -19.74 13.85
CA VAL A 257 -18.53 -19.98 12.56
C VAL A 257 -17.04 -19.98 12.73
N CYS A 258 -16.39 -20.96 12.12
CA CYS A 258 -14.96 -21.13 12.15
C CYS A 258 -14.38 -21.15 10.74
N GLN A 259 -13.14 -20.68 10.60
CA GLN A 259 -12.31 -21.08 9.48
C GLN A 259 -10.91 -21.44 9.97
N ILE A 260 -10.45 -22.63 9.59
CA ILE A 260 -9.10 -23.12 9.87
C ILE A 260 -8.20 -22.85 8.67
N ILE A 261 -7.03 -22.28 8.91
CA ILE A 261 -6.04 -21.90 7.90
C ILE A 261 -4.94 -22.97 7.84
N GLU A 262 -4.66 -23.45 6.62
CA GLU A 262 -3.54 -24.35 6.34
C GLU A 262 -2.20 -23.72 6.77
N GLN A 263 -1.28 -24.52 7.29
CA GLN A 263 0.04 -24.11 7.77
C GLN A 263 0.77 -23.22 6.77
N ARG A 264 0.80 -23.64 5.49
CA ARG A 264 1.48 -22.89 4.44
C ARG A 264 0.90 -21.50 4.22
N ASN A 265 -0.36 -21.27 4.60
CA ASN A 265 -1.06 -20.00 4.43
C ASN A 265 -1.05 -19.13 5.69
N CYS A 266 -0.71 -19.68 6.87
CA CYS A 266 -0.61 -18.91 8.12
C CYS A 266 0.78 -18.83 8.74
N ALA A 267 1.79 -19.54 8.20
CA ALA A 267 3.14 -19.59 8.78
C ALA A 267 3.80 -18.22 8.99
N HIS A 268 3.45 -17.22 8.16
CA HIS A 268 3.97 -15.86 8.27
C HIS A 268 3.35 -15.03 9.40
N LEU A 269 2.26 -15.51 10.01
CA LEU A 269 1.58 -14.88 11.14
C LEU A 269 2.07 -15.39 12.50
N VAL A 270 2.69 -16.57 12.52
CA VAL A 270 3.16 -17.22 13.75
C VAL A 270 4.29 -16.41 14.40
N GLY A 271 4.19 -16.16 15.70
CA GLY A 271 5.13 -15.35 16.49
C GLY A 271 4.93 -13.83 16.34
N GLY A 272 3.94 -13.39 15.56
CA GLY A 272 3.61 -11.99 15.35
C GLY A 272 2.27 -11.58 15.94
N ASP A 273 2.03 -10.27 15.98
CA ASP A 273 0.71 -9.72 16.27
C ASP A 273 -0.20 -9.88 15.06
N VAL A 274 -1.46 -10.25 15.31
CA VAL A 274 -2.52 -10.36 14.32
C VAL A 274 -3.78 -9.64 14.78
N VAL A 275 -4.59 -9.24 13.80
CA VAL A 275 -5.91 -8.68 14.02
C VAL A 275 -6.94 -9.44 13.18
N LEU A 276 -7.96 -9.96 13.86
CA LEU A 276 -9.18 -10.47 13.26
C LEU A 276 -10.19 -9.32 13.22
N SER A 277 -10.72 -9.02 12.05
CA SER A 277 -11.78 -8.03 11.85
C SER A 277 -12.91 -8.61 11.03
N PHE A 278 -14.12 -8.14 11.28
CA PHE A 278 -15.31 -8.59 10.57
C PHE A 278 -16.45 -7.59 10.71
N LYS A 279 -17.47 -7.73 9.86
CA LYS A 279 -18.76 -7.09 10.08
C LYS A 279 -19.74 -8.10 10.64
N ALA A 280 -20.49 -7.68 11.65
CA ALA A 280 -21.53 -8.50 12.25
C ALA A 280 -22.78 -7.70 12.57
N LYS A 281 -23.89 -8.42 12.69
CA LYS A 281 -25.10 -7.98 13.35
C LYS A 281 -25.88 -9.17 13.91
N VAL A 282 -26.89 -8.87 14.70
CA VAL A 282 -27.91 -9.84 15.15
C VAL A 282 -29.29 -9.38 14.70
N THR A 283 -30.33 -10.22 14.80
CA THR A 283 -31.71 -9.82 14.47
C THR A 283 -32.51 -9.31 15.67
N ASP A 284 -32.07 -9.62 16.88
CA ASP A 284 -32.71 -9.24 18.14
C ASP A 284 -31.62 -9.24 19.23
N ASP A 285 -31.07 -8.08 19.55
CA ASP A 285 -29.94 -7.97 20.50
C ASP A 285 -30.35 -8.16 21.97
N ALA A 286 -31.65 -8.20 22.25
CA ALA A 286 -32.17 -8.55 23.57
C ALA A 286 -32.23 -10.09 23.77
N ARG A 287 -32.39 -10.85 22.68
CA ARG A 287 -32.50 -12.32 22.69
C ARG A 287 -31.26 -13.05 22.19
N PHE A 288 -30.38 -12.33 21.51
CA PHE A 288 -29.06 -12.81 21.13
C PHE A 288 -28.08 -12.39 22.23
N ALA A 289 -27.62 -13.35 23.05
CA ALA A 289 -26.59 -13.02 24.03
C ALA A 289 -25.27 -12.61 23.36
N THR A 290 -24.27 -12.37 24.19
CA THR A 290 -22.97 -11.83 23.78
C THR A 290 -22.38 -12.58 22.59
N MET A 291 -21.93 -11.83 21.58
CA MET A 291 -21.08 -12.37 20.52
C MET A 291 -19.62 -12.13 20.89
N LYS A 292 -18.80 -13.16 20.69
CA LYS A 292 -17.36 -13.14 20.98
C LYS A 292 -16.57 -13.64 19.77
N ALA A 293 -15.28 -13.35 19.76
CA ALA A 293 -14.37 -13.85 18.75
C ALA A 293 -13.07 -14.36 19.36
N ALA A 294 -12.53 -15.42 18.77
CA ALA A 294 -11.31 -16.10 19.17
C ALA A 294 -10.40 -16.30 17.97
N ILE A 295 -9.11 -16.20 18.25
CA ILE A 295 -8.00 -16.63 17.41
C ILE A 295 -7.37 -17.82 18.13
N LEU A 296 -7.25 -18.93 17.43
CA LEU A 296 -6.78 -20.20 17.98
C LEU A 296 -5.52 -20.65 17.24
N SER A 297 -4.60 -21.24 17.98
CA SER A 297 -3.42 -21.94 17.44
C SER A 297 -3.56 -23.44 17.59
N TRP A 298 -3.15 -24.18 16.57
CA TRP A 298 -3.03 -25.64 16.58
C TRP A 298 -1.57 -26.05 16.67
N ASP A 299 -1.20 -26.82 17.69
CA ASP A 299 0.17 -27.34 17.88
C ASP A 299 0.32 -28.84 17.55
N GLY A 300 -0.74 -29.48 17.06
CA GLY A 300 -0.76 -30.88 16.64
C GLY A 300 -0.10 -31.15 15.27
N ALA A 301 -0.53 -32.24 14.60
CA ALA A 301 -0.04 -32.57 13.27
C ALA A 301 -0.50 -31.51 12.25
N ALA A 302 0.45 -30.98 11.47
CA ALA A 302 0.17 -29.92 10.51
C ALA A 302 -0.93 -30.34 9.53
N ASP A 303 -1.96 -29.50 9.44
CA ASP A 303 -3.08 -29.65 8.52
C ASP A 303 -3.87 -30.97 8.62
N THR A 304 -3.78 -31.65 9.77
CA THR A 304 -4.60 -32.80 10.16
C THR A 304 -5.25 -32.43 11.48
N VAL A 305 -6.21 -31.52 11.40
CA VAL A 305 -6.78 -30.82 12.55
C VAL A 305 -8.04 -31.51 13.04
N THR A 306 -8.46 -31.22 14.26
CA THR A 306 -9.83 -31.50 14.69
C THR A 306 -10.70 -30.33 14.24
N SER A 307 -11.54 -30.56 13.22
CA SER A 307 -12.41 -29.55 12.59
C SER A 307 -13.48 -29.02 13.53
N ASP A 308 -14.07 -29.91 14.33
CA ASP A 308 -14.86 -29.53 15.50
C ASP A 308 -13.93 -29.00 16.61
N ILE A 309 -13.75 -27.68 16.61
CA ILE A 309 -12.84 -27.02 17.56
C ILE A 309 -13.43 -26.95 18.97
N VAL A 310 -14.72 -27.20 19.18
CA VAL A 310 -15.40 -27.00 20.48
C VAL A 310 -15.71 -28.35 21.12
N SER A 311 -14.93 -28.73 22.14
CA SER A 311 -15.19 -29.97 22.90
C SER A 311 -16.31 -29.82 23.95
N ALA A 312 -16.53 -28.61 24.44
CA ALA A 312 -17.65 -28.29 25.33
C ALA A 312 -17.98 -26.80 25.27
N TRP A 313 -19.25 -26.48 25.04
CA TRP A 313 -19.74 -25.11 24.92
C TRP A 313 -19.79 -24.32 26.24
N ASN A 314 -19.71 -25.00 27.38
CA ASN A 314 -19.82 -24.43 28.73
C ASN A 314 -21.12 -23.61 28.94
N GLY A 315 -21.31 -23.07 30.14
CA GLY A 315 -22.47 -22.21 30.45
C GLY A 315 -22.29 -20.77 29.94
N ALA A 316 -23.38 -20.01 29.82
CA ALA A 316 -23.36 -18.60 29.43
C ALA A 316 -22.27 -17.77 30.14
N GLY A 317 -21.63 -16.87 29.40
CA GLY A 317 -20.55 -16.02 29.91
C GLY A 317 -19.19 -16.70 29.99
N THR A 318 -19.12 -18.03 29.89
CA THR A 318 -17.86 -18.79 29.97
C THR A 318 -17.37 -19.14 28.57
N THR A 319 -16.09 -18.88 28.29
CA THR A 319 -15.47 -19.28 27.02
C THR A 319 -15.60 -20.79 26.81
N PRO A 320 -15.94 -21.27 25.58
CA PRO A 320 -15.97 -22.70 25.28
C PRO A 320 -14.63 -23.39 25.56
N THR A 321 -14.69 -24.68 25.91
CA THR A 321 -13.52 -25.54 26.02
C THR A 321 -13.16 -26.05 24.63
N PHE A 322 -11.99 -25.63 24.12
CA PHE A 322 -11.54 -26.06 22.81
C PHE A 322 -11.00 -27.50 22.82
N ALA A 323 -11.15 -28.20 21.68
CA ALA A 323 -10.66 -29.56 21.51
C ALA A 323 -9.13 -29.63 21.65
N ALA A 324 -8.60 -30.84 21.91
CA ALA A 324 -7.18 -31.03 22.16
C ALA A 324 -6.30 -30.43 21.03
N ASN A 325 -5.18 -29.84 21.42
CA ASN A 325 -4.22 -29.11 20.56
C ASN A 325 -4.71 -27.75 20.03
N TRP A 326 -5.96 -27.34 20.30
CA TRP A 326 -6.38 -25.96 20.08
C TRP A 326 -6.10 -25.11 21.32
N THR A 327 -5.24 -24.11 21.15
CA THR A 327 -4.89 -23.14 22.19
C THR A 327 -5.45 -21.77 21.84
N LEU A 328 -6.04 -21.10 22.82
CA LEU A 328 -6.63 -19.78 22.67
C LEU A 328 -5.57 -18.67 22.78
N GLU A 329 -5.50 -17.79 21.79
CA GLU A 329 -4.46 -16.74 21.68
C GLU A 329 -4.92 -15.35 22.16
N ASN A 330 -6.22 -15.12 22.27
CA ASN A 330 -6.78 -13.87 22.81
C ASN A 330 -7.77 -14.14 23.94
N ALA A 331 -7.93 -13.19 24.84
CA ALA A 331 -8.99 -13.22 25.85
C ALA A 331 -10.33 -12.77 25.21
N PRO A 332 -11.31 -13.66 24.98
CA PRO A 332 -12.54 -13.29 24.32
C PRO A 332 -13.42 -12.50 25.28
N ALA A 333 -14.01 -11.41 24.77
CA ALA A 333 -14.91 -10.54 25.51
C ALA A 333 -16.13 -10.24 24.64
N ASP A 334 -17.22 -9.81 25.29
CA ASP A 334 -18.43 -9.40 24.60
C ASP A 334 -18.16 -8.21 23.67
N LEU A 335 -18.51 -8.39 22.40
CA LEU A 335 -18.35 -7.39 21.36
C LEU A 335 -19.51 -6.39 21.30
N ASN A 336 -20.57 -6.60 22.11
CA ASN A 336 -21.77 -5.75 22.16
C ASN A 336 -22.39 -5.56 20.75
N VAL A 337 -22.57 -6.68 20.04
CA VAL A 337 -23.13 -6.67 18.69
C VAL A 337 -24.61 -6.28 18.74
N THR A 338 -25.03 -5.40 17.83
CA THR A 338 -26.39 -4.85 17.78
C THR A 338 -27.15 -5.32 16.54
N GLU A 339 -28.40 -4.88 16.41
CA GLU A 339 -29.25 -5.16 15.23
C GLU A 339 -28.78 -4.47 13.94
N SER A 340 -27.79 -3.58 14.02
CA SER A 340 -27.21 -2.89 12.87
C SER A 340 -25.83 -3.45 12.51
N TRP A 341 -25.59 -3.61 11.21
CA TRP A 341 -24.27 -3.97 10.71
C TRP A 341 -23.22 -2.97 11.16
N ALA A 342 -22.23 -3.45 11.92
CA ALA A 342 -21.06 -2.68 12.33
C ALA A 342 -19.79 -3.52 12.21
N SER A 343 -18.62 -2.88 12.31
CA SER A 343 -17.32 -3.55 12.25
C SER A 343 -16.79 -3.82 13.65
N TYR A 344 -16.27 -5.03 13.86
CA TYR A 344 -15.71 -5.48 15.12
C TYR A 344 -14.32 -6.07 14.88
N SER A 345 -13.50 -6.13 15.92
CA SER A 345 -12.17 -6.72 15.82
C SER A 345 -11.67 -7.23 17.17
N VAL A 346 -10.81 -8.25 17.11
CA VAL A 346 -10.00 -8.73 18.23
C VAL A 346 -8.55 -8.87 17.77
N THR A 347 -7.61 -8.73 18.71
CA THR A 347 -6.17 -8.89 18.44
C THR A 347 -5.60 -10.03 19.27
N ALA A 348 -4.53 -10.62 18.76
CA ALA A 348 -3.75 -11.64 19.45
C ALA A 348 -2.27 -11.52 19.07
N ASN A 349 -1.38 -11.96 19.95
CA ASN A 349 -0.04 -12.37 19.54
C ASN A 349 -0.07 -13.89 19.36
N ILE A 350 0.43 -14.43 18.25
CA ILE A 350 0.44 -15.88 18.01
C ILE A 350 1.67 -16.48 18.68
N ASP A 351 1.62 -16.63 20.01
CA ASP A 351 2.78 -17.06 20.82
C ASP A 351 2.75 -18.53 21.24
N THR A 352 1.69 -19.28 20.91
CA THR A 352 1.65 -20.72 21.16
C THR A 352 2.86 -21.41 20.52
N PRO A 353 3.67 -22.14 21.30
CA PRO A 353 4.81 -22.85 20.76
C PRO A 353 4.41 -23.87 19.71
N SER A 354 5.21 -23.96 18.63
CA SER A 354 5.02 -24.96 17.57
C SER A 354 3.75 -24.83 16.74
N THR A 355 3.01 -23.71 16.79
CA THR A 355 1.82 -23.47 15.97
C THR A 355 2.03 -23.89 14.51
N LYS A 356 1.15 -24.79 14.06
CA LYS A 356 1.09 -25.30 12.69
C LYS A 356 -0.09 -24.71 11.94
N ASN A 357 -1.25 -24.61 12.55
CA ASN A 357 -2.44 -24.03 11.94
C ASN A 357 -2.98 -22.90 12.82
N ILE A 358 -3.70 -21.96 12.21
CA ILE A 358 -4.44 -20.92 12.91
C ILE A 358 -5.91 -21.08 12.55
N ALA A 359 -6.81 -20.88 13.51
CA ALA A 359 -8.23 -20.79 13.26
C ALA A 359 -8.80 -19.48 13.79
N VAL A 360 -9.84 -18.99 13.14
CA VAL A 360 -10.68 -17.91 13.66
C VAL A 360 -12.04 -18.49 14.02
N PHE A 361 -12.63 -18.01 15.11
CA PHE A 361 -13.94 -18.47 15.58
C PHE A 361 -14.75 -17.29 16.07
N ILE A 362 -15.96 -17.13 15.52
CA ILE A 362 -16.92 -16.09 15.92
C ILE A 362 -18.18 -16.81 16.37
N TRP A 363 -18.60 -16.60 17.61
CA TRP A 363 -19.70 -17.36 18.19
C TRP A 363 -20.61 -16.50 19.06
N SER A 364 -21.81 -17.01 19.29
CA SER A 364 -22.73 -16.52 20.30
C SER A 364 -22.63 -17.37 21.57
N ASP A 365 -22.70 -16.70 22.72
CA ASP A 365 -23.11 -17.36 23.96
C ASP A 365 -24.61 -17.78 23.85
N ASP A 366 -25.31 -17.98 24.97
CA ASP A 366 -26.69 -18.48 25.00
C ASP A 366 -27.67 -17.54 24.28
N HIS A 367 -28.20 -17.94 23.13
CA HIS A 367 -29.25 -17.19 22.45
C HIS A 367 -30.60 -17.91 22.49
N GLU A 368 -31.68 -17.14 22.35
CA GLU A 368 -33.05 -17.65 22.31
C GLU A 368 -33.55 -17.94 20.88
N ILE A 369 -34.64 -18.71 20.78
CA ILE A 369 -35.35 -19.08 19.55
C ILE A 369 -35.49 -17.90 18.59
N SER A 370 -35.10 -18.14 17.33
CA SER A 370 -35.22 -17.22 16.18
C SER A 370 -34.31 -15.99 16.20
N ALA A 371 -33.47 -15.80 17.21
CA ALA A 371 -32.41 -14.79 17.15
C ALA A 371 -31.29 -15.30 16.22
N THR A 372 -31.03 -14.59 15.13
CA THR A 372 -29.99 -14.96 14.16
C THR A 372 -28.80 -14.02 14.25
N PHE A 373 -27.63 -14.48 13.83
CA PHE A 373 -26.52 -13.59 13.52
C PHE A 373 -26.17 -13.61 12.04
N GLY A 374 -25.60 -12.51 11.58
CA GLY A 374 -24.96 -12.40 10.27
C GLY A 374 -23.51 -11.98 10.45
N VAL A 375 -22.59 -12.64 9.73
CA VAL A 375 -21.17 -12.27 9.68
C VAL A 375 -20.70 -12.20 8.22
N THR A 376 -19.92 -11.18 7.89
CA THR A 376 -19.25 -11.04 6.60
C THR A 376 -18.00 -10.18 6.72
N ASP A 377 -17.29 -9.98 5.62
CA ASP A 377 -16.05 -9.20 5.54
C ASP A 377 -15.02 -9.64 6.58
N VAL A 378 -14.88 -10.94 6.80
CA VAL A 378 -13.99 -11.50 7.82
C VAL A 378 -12.56 -11.54 7.31
N GLN A 379 -11.65 -10.88 8.04
CA GLN A 379 -10.26 -10.73 7.69
C GLN A 379 -9.34 -10.99 8.88
N LEU A 380 -8.37 -11.88 8.69
CA LEU A 380 -7.23 -12.05 9.58
C LEU A 380 -5.99 -11.54 8.87
N GLU A 381 -5.28 -10.58 9.47
CA GLU A 381 -4.07 -9.99 8.92
C GLU A 381 -3.03 -9.70 10.00
N ALA A 382 -1.76 -9.53 9.60
CA ALA A 382 -0.69 -9.15 10.50
C ALA A 382 -0.82 -7.69 10.97
N GLY A 383 -0.54 -7.45 12.26
CA GLY A 383 -0.58 -6.15 12.90
C GLY A 383 -1.60 -6.07 14.04
N THR A 384 -1.67 -4.90 14.67
CA THR A 384 -2.48 -4.65 15.87
C THR A 384 -3.72 -3.80 15.61
N SER A 385 -4.01 -3.46 14.35
CA SER A 385 -5.14 -2.60 14.01
C SER A 385 -5.72 -2.99 12.65
N PRO A 386 -7.05 -3.09 12.53
CA PRO A 386 -7.68 -3.58 11.32
C PRO A 386 -7.50 -2.60 10.17
N THR A 387 -7.19 -3.11 8.98
CA THR A 387 -7.24 -2.35 7.74
C THR A 387 -8.59 -2.53 7.05
N ALA A 388 -8.89 -1.73 6.03
CA ALA A 388 -10.11 -1.92 5.24
C ALA A 388 -10.15 -3.34 4.64
N PHE A 389 -11.31 -3.99 4.64
CA PHE A 389 -11.44 -5.37 4.14
C PHE A 389 -10.88 -5.55 2.71
N GLU A 390 -10.09 -6.60 2.50
CA GLU A 390 -9.53 -6.97 1.20
C GLU A 390 -10.61 -7.52 0.26
N ARG A 391 -10.92 -6.78 -0.81
CA ARG A 391 -11.81 -7.26 -1.86
C ARG A 391 -11.02 -8.04 -2.91
N VAL A 392 -11.25 -9.35 -2.95
CA VAL A 392 -10.71 -10.25 -3.98
C VAL A 392 -11.76 -10.42 -5.09
N GLY A 393 -11.32 -10.45 -6.35
CA GLY A 393 -12.22 -10.70 -7.48
C GLY A 393 -12.82 -12.11 -7.43
N ILE A 394 -14.07 -12.26 -7.88
CA ILE A 394 -14.83 -13.53 -7.74
C ILE A 394 -14.10 -14.75 -8.31
N GLN A 395 -13.44 -14.64 -9.46
CA GLN A 395 -12.72 -15.77 -10.04
C GLN A 395 -11.54 -16.22 -9.18
N SER A 396 -10.75 -15.26 -8.66
CA SER A 396 -9.65 -15.56 -7.76
C SER A 396 -10.13 -16.21 -6.47
N GLU A 397 -11.30 -15.80 -5.96
CA GLU A 397 -11.89 -16.41 -4.77
C GLU A 397 -12.37 -17.85 -5.03
N ILE A 398 -12.99 -18.09 -6.20
CA ILE A 398 -13.36 -19.44 -6.66
C ILE A 398 -12.11 -20.32 -6.77
N ASP A 399 -11.03 -19.83 -7.37
CA ASP A 399 -9.79 -20.61 -7.53
C ASP A 399 -9.18 -20.97 -6.17
N ARG A 400 -9.27 -20.06 -5.18
CA ARG A 400 -8.84 -20.32 -3.79
C ARG A 400 -9.72 -21.36 -3.09
N CYS A 401 -11.04 -21.32 -3.29
CA CYS A 401 -11.98 -22.31 -2.74
C CYS A 401 -11.81 -23.69 -3.37
N GLN A 402 -11.60 -23.76 -4.69
CA GLN A 402 -11.45 -25.01 -5.46
C GLN A 402 -10.20 -25.81 -5.11
N ARG A 403 -9.24 -25.21 -4.40
CA ARG A 403 -8.14 -25.95 -3.78
C ARG A 403 -8.60 -26.90 -2.68
N TYR A 404 -9.78 -26.68 -2.08
CA TYR A 404 -10.30 -27.49 -0.97
C TYR A 404 -11.54 -28.28 -1.35
N TYR A 405 -12.37 -27.75 -2.25
CA TYR A 405 -13.58 -28.45 -2.68
C TYR A 405 -13.89 -28.19 -4.16
N VAL A 406 -14.09 -29.26 -4.92
CA VAL A 406 -14.63 -29.19 -6.29
C VAL A 406 -16.11 -29.54 -6.22
N PRO A 407 -17.01 -28.64 -6.67
CA PRO A 407 -18.44 -28.90 -6.66
C PRO A 407 -18.85 -29.96 -7.68
N VAL A 408 -20.13 -30.33 -7.63
CA VAL A 408 -20.75 -31.29 -8.53
C VAL A 408 -20.40 -30.95 -9.99
N THR A 409 -19.55 -31.79 -10.58
CA THR A 409 -19.03 -31.61 -11.93
C THR A 409 -19.38 -32.82 -12.79
N PRO A 410 -20.03 -32.64 -13.94
CA PRO A 410 -20.39 -33.75 -14.82
C PRO A 410 -19.16 -34.32 -15.52
N ILE A 411 -19.15 -35.64 -15.68
CA ILE A 411 -18.16 -36.40 -16.46
C ILE A 411 -18.87 -37.41 -17.35
N GLY A 412 -18.25 -37.70 -18.49
CA GLY A 412 -18.76 -38.67 -19.46
C GLY A 412 -17.61 -39.31 -20.21
N GLU A 413 -17.50 -40.62 -20.10
CA GLU A 413 -16.29 -41.34 -20.44
C GLU A 413 -16.62 -42.71 -21.04
N GLY A 414 -15.64 -43.29 -21.73
CA GLY A 414 -15.78 -44.61 -22.34
C GLY A 414 -14.46 -45.34 -22.50
N GLY A 415 -14.55 -46.65 -22.65
CA GLY A 415 -13.42 -47.55 -22.79
C GLY A 415 -13.80 -48.81 -23.53
N TYR A 416 -12.85 -49.74 -23.60
CA TYR A 416 -13.03 -51.05 -24.21
C TYR A 416 -12.57 -52.14 -23.24
N ALA A 417 -13.31 -53.24 -23.17
CA ALA A 417 -12.94 -54.43 -22.42
C ALA A 417 -12.97 -55.66 -23.33
N SER A 418 -12.02 -56.58 -23.16
CA SER A 418 -11.98 -57.82 -23.93
C SER A 418 -12.89 -58.91 -23.36
N ALA A 419 -13.37 -58.75 -22.12
CA ALA A 419 -14.31 -59.64 -21.45
C ALA A 419 -15.07 -58.91 -20.32
N GLY A 420 -16.19 -59.48 -19.88
CA GLY A 420 -16.88 -59.03 -18.67
C GLY A 420 -16.04 -59.25 -17.41
N GLY A 421 -16.21 -58.37 -16.41
CA GLY A 421 -15.43 -58.36 -15.17
C GLY A 421 -14.05 -57.70 -15.29
N GLN A 422 -13.64 -57.30 -16.49
CA GLN A 422 -12.43 -56.49 -16.67
C GLN A 422 -12.73 -55.01 -16.40
N THR A 423 -11.73 -54.28 -15.89
CA THR A 423 -11.81 -52.82 -15.79
C THR A 423 -11.85 -52.24 -17.19
N GLY A 424 -12.98 -51.61 -17.55
CA GLY A 424 -13.07 -50.76 -18.73
C GLY A 424 -12.17 -49.56 -18.50
N ARG A 425 -10.96 -49.58 -19.06
CA ARG A 425 -9.96 -48.54 -18.78
C ARG A 425 -10.27 -47.27 -19.56
N MET A 426 -10.22 -46.15 -18.85
CA MET A 426 -10.13 -44.81 -19.44
C MET A 426 -8.91 -44.63 -20.34
N THR A 427 -9.06 -43.73 -21.32
CA THR A 427 -7.97 -43.27 -22.19
C THR A 427 -7.42 -41.89 -21.77
N THR A 428 -8.16 -41.11 -20.96
CA THR A 428 -7.80 -39.73 -20.53
C THR A 428 -8.12 -39.52 -19.05
N GLY A 429 -7.27 -38.80 -18.31
CA GLY A 429 -7.49 -38.48 -16.89
C GLY A 429 -8.29 -37.19 -16.69
N ILE A 430 -9.11 -37.16 -15.63
CA ILE A 430 -9.89 -35.99 -15.23
C ILE A 430 -8.99 -35.06 -14.42
N GLN A 431 -8.87 -33.80 -14.84
CA GLN A 431 -8.09 -32.77 -14.14
C GLN A 431 -9.00 -31.89 -13.29
N PHE A 432 -8.53 -31.53 -12.10
CA PHE A 432 -9.21 -30.55 -11.27
C PHE A 432 -8.98 -29.12 -11.78
N PRO A 433 -9.93 -28.19 -11.55
CA PRO A 433 -9.79 -26.79 -11.98
C PRO A 433 -8.64 -26.05 -11.27
N ALA A 434 -8.27 -26.49 -10.08
CA ALA A 434 -7.10 -26.03 -9.33
C ALA A 434 -6.33 -27.23 -8.76
N THR A 435 -5.04 -27.07 -8.48
CA THR A 435 -4.32 -28.08 -7.69
C THR A 435 -4.86 -28.05 -6.27
N MET A 436 -5.37 -29.19 -5.81
CA MET A 436 -6.00 -29.33 -4.50
C MET A 436 -4.97 -29.32 -3.37
N ARG A 437 -5.42 -29.07 -2.15
CA ARG A 437 -4.57 -28.97 -0.95
C ARG A 437 -3.88 -30.29 -0.64
N ALA A 438 -4.62 -31.38 -0.77
CA ALA A 438 -4.22 -32.77 -0.56
C ALA A 438 -4.90 -33.65 -1.62
N THR A 439 -4.60 -34.95 -1.64
CA THR A 439 -5.35 -35.88 -2.47
C THR A 439 -6.79 -35.95 -1.95
N PRO A 440 -7.81 -35.56 -2.74
CA PRO A 440 -9.19 -35.44 -2.27
C PRO A 440 -9.89 -36.81 -2.17
N THR A 441 -10.95 -36.84 -1.37
CA THR A 441 -11.97 -37.88 -1.45
C THR A 441 -12.90 -37.60 -2.63
N ILE A 442 -13.01 -38.55 -3.56
CA ILE A 442 -13.89 -38.45 -4.73
C ILE A 442 -15.18 -39.22 -4.47
N ALA A 443 -16.32 -38.56 -4.66
CA ALA A 443 -17.63 -39.18 -4.61
C ALA A 443 -18.34 -39.04 -5.95
N PHE A 444 -18.96 -40.12 -6.43
CA PHE A 444 -19.75 -40.11 -7.66
C PHE A 444 -21.25 -40.15 -7.37
N SER A 445 -22.02 -39.36 -8.10
CA SER A 445 -23.48 -39.36 -8.09
C SER A 445 -24.05 -39.42 -9.51
N SER A 446 -25.37 -39.67 -9.63
CA SER A 446 -26.07 -39.70 -10.93
C SER A 446 -25.41 -40.61 -11.97
N GLN A 447 -24.95 -41.79 -11.55
CA GLN A 447 -24.19 -42.71 -12.39
C GLN A 447 -25.10 -43.42 -13.39
N VAL A 448 -24.72 -43.39 -14.68
CA VAL A 448 -25.40 -44.09 -15.77
C VAL A 448 -24.36 -44.90 -16.53
N TYR A 449 -24.72 -46.11 -16.96
CA TYR A 449 -23.81 -47.04 -17.61
C TYR A 449 -24.39 -47.59 -18.91
N GLY A 450 -23.50 -47.91 -19.85
CA GLY A 450 -23.74 -48.89 -20.90
C GLY A 450 -22.62 -49.92 -20.93
N ASN A 451 -22.98 -51.19 -20.86
CA ASN A 451 -22.05 -52.31 -20.73
C ASN A 451 -21.02 -52.16 -19.58
N GLY A 452 -21.49 -51.72 -18.40
CA GLY A 452 -20.64 -51.66 -17.22
C GLY A 452 -21.41 -51.38 -15.92
N SER A 453 -20.68 -51.40 -14.81
CA SER A 453 -21.15 -51.04 -13.46
C SER A 453 -19.98 -50.68 -12.53
N GLY A 454 -20.27 -50.14 -11.36
CA GLY A 454 -19.28 -49.94 -10.30
C GLY A 454 -18.19 -48.92 -10.67
N LEU A 455 -18.59 -47.67 -10.92
CA LEU A 455 -17.69 -46.55 -11.16
C LEU A 455 -16.87 -46.23 -9.91
N ASN A 456 -15.56 -46.17 -10.07
CA ASN A 456 -14.62 -45.89 -8.98
C ASN A 456 -13.49 -44.97 -9.43
N ALA A 457 -12.99 -44.15 -8.50
CA ALA A 457 -11.83 -43.30 -8.73
C ALA A 457 -10.56 -44.11 -8.49
N THR A 458 -9.54 -43.89 -9.31
CA THR A 458 -8.25 -44.57 -9.25
C THR A 458 -7.13 -43.59 -9.54
N SER A 459 -5.94 -43.87 -9.02
CA SER A 459 -4.76 -43.00 -9.17
C SER A 459 -5.08 -41.53 -8.87
N ALA A 460 -5.91 -41.30 -7.85
CA ALA A 460 -6.24 -39.95 -7.41
C ALA A 460 -4.98 -39.28 -6.88
N THR A 461 -4.78 -38.04 -7.30
CA THR A 461 -3.73 -37.13 -6.86
C THR A 461 -4.38 -35.80 -6.49
N ASP A 462 -3.60 -34.83 -6.03
CA ASP A 462 -4.03 -33.45 -5.85
C ASP A 462 -4.34 -32.71 -7.17
N ARG A 463 -4.05 -33.29 -8.33
CA ARG A 463 -4.25 -32.66 -9.66
C ARG A 463 -5.35 -33.29 -10.50
N GLY A 464 -5.80 -34.47 -10.11
CA GLY A 464 -6.79 -35.22 -10.88
C GLY A 464 -6.84 -36.70 -10.53
N PHE A 465 -7.68 -37.43 -11.25
CA PHE A 465 -7.92 -38.86 -11.05
C PHE A 465 -8.39 -39.54 -12.35
N PHE A 466 -8.46 -40.87 -12.34
CA PHE A 466 -9.15 -41.64 -13.38
C PHE A 466 -10.42 -42.25 -12.80
N ALA A 467 -11.56 -42.08 -13.47
CA ALA A 467 -12.84 -42.73 -13.18
C ALA A 467 -13.02 -44.01 -14.01
N ASN A 468 -12.86 -45.20 -13.44
CA ASN A 468 -13.01 -46.46 -14.16
C ASN A 468 -14.31 -47.17 -13.77
N ALA A 469 -14.92 -47.88 -14.73
CA ALA A 469 -16.03 -48.78 -14.47
C ALA A 469 -15.63 -50.23 -14.76
N THR A 470 -16.33 -51.18 -14.15
CA THR A 470 -16.18 -52.61 -14.46
C THR A 470 -17.08 -52.97 -15.63
N ALA A 471 -16.52 -53.50 -16.71
CA ALA A 471 -17.29 -53.89 -17.89
C ALA A 471 -18.16 -55.12 -17.60
N SER A 472 -19.38 -55.15 -18.14
CA SER A 472 -20.30 -56.27 -17.95
C SER A 472 -20.08 -57.39 -18.98
N ALA A 473 -19.56 -57.06 -20.17
CA ALA A 473 -19.22 -57.97 -21.25
C ALA A 473 -18.10 -57.40 -22.12
N ALA A 474 -17.56 -58.23 -23.04
CA ALA A 474 -16.60 -57.78 -24.05
C ALA A 474 -17.21 -56.70 -24.96
N GLY A 475 -16.40 -55.72 -25.36
CA GLY A 475 -16.80 -54.63 -26.25
C GLY A 475 -16.60 -53.25 -25.63
N SER A 476 -17.20 -52.25 -26.27
CA SER A 476 -17.21 -50.88 -25.77
C SER A 476 -18.06 -50.77 -24.50
N CYS A 477 -17.57 -49.99 -23.55
CA CYS A 477 -18.27 -49.62 -22.31
C CYS A 477 -18.26 -48.09 -22.19
N TYR A 478 -19.33 -47.53 -21.65
CA TYR A 478 -19.43 -46.09 -21.40
C TYR A 478 -20.13 -45.82 -20.08
N TRP A 479 -19.85 -44.67 -19.49
CA TRP A 479 -20.50 -44.20 -18.28
C TRP A 479 -20.54 -42.67 -18.23
N THR A 480 -21.59 -42.16 -17.62
CA THR A 480 -21.67 -40.75 -17.21
C THR A 480 -21.97 -40.69 -15.73
N ALA A 481 -21.47 -39.65 -15.08
CA ALA A 481 -21.71 -39.39 -13.66
C ALA A 481 -21.47 -37.93 -13.36
N ASN A 482 -21.82 -37.50 -12.16
CA ASN A 482 -21.23 -36.32 -11.56
C ASN A 482 -20.18 -36.76 -10.53
N TYR A 483 -19.16 -35.93 -10.32
CA TYR A 483 -18.25 -36.11 -9.19
C TYR A 483 -18.18 -34.85 -8.32
N THR A 484 -17.86 -35.05 -7.05
CA THR A 484 -17.30 -34.03 -6.16
C THR A 484 -15.91 -34.46 -5.71
N ALA A 485 -15.07 -33.50 -5.36
CA ALA A 485 -13.76 -33.76 -4.77
C ALA A 485 -13.61 -32.94 -3.49
N ASP A 486 -13.36 -33.60 -2.36
CA ASP A 486 -13.27 -32.96 -1.04
C ASP A 486 -11.88 -33.17 -0.42
N ALA A 487 -11.18 -32.08 -0.13
CA ALA A 487 -9.88 -32.02 0.53
C ALA A 487 -9.84 -30.95 1.63
N GLU A 488 -10.98 -30.73 2.28
CA GLU A 488 -11.08 -29.85 3.45
C GLU A 488 -10.21 -30.32 4.63
N LEU A 489 -10.01 -29.43 5.62
CA LEU A 489 -9.13 -29.65 6.78
C LEU A 489 -9.80 -30.42 7.91
#